data_AF-A0A352A5B7-F1
#
_entry.id   AF-A0A352A5B7-F1
#
_cell.length_a   1.000
_cell.length_b   1.000
_cell.length_c   1.000
_cell.angle_alpha   90.00
_cell.angle_beta   90.00
_cell.angle_gamma   90.00
#
_symmetry.space_group_name_H-M   'P 1'
#
loop_
_entity.id
_entity.type
_entity.pdbx_description
1 polymer ?
#
loop_
_entity_poly.entity_id
_entity_poly.type
_entity_poly.pdbx_seq_one_letter_code
_entity_poly.pdbx_strand_id
1 'polypeptide(L)'
;MKINLAHEDVFKDNEISFDKNINFVFGKNGTGKSTITKLIKEQASGYDIRIFQGFEGILDANKKLNAVVLGEENTSINSQIEDKLDDIEKIKQQITTIMNTINMPENADDENFRSKYENAKTAFTSMESEIKQFKTLSAADIKNETSPQLSAPSYNVRNFASEIEKACFLQDTEISQLTSLLKSEAKKADKTKLPIIDLRAYLKDVNEILNNKVNEKVIITRLENNEDKRKFAEKELNCHHKGDICAFCGNKIEDDTFIELESYFSADEVKIFQNRIQFMIERINQEILNTQKVDITLDQFYPEFLEKLTFIKDEIEGKLKSYSNFFLKLMSALQSKESNLFVESSMLDLEIPLDFSDLQIKFNDIVNENNKNDLLKKQNEAQEKLRYHKIKMLINKFDYNVKINELGNLEKEMNKALLDLSNEKNKIDGENGLNNQISNIQGEINNLRAQTKDEKKLALIINAKLKHFVSCELDHYENEDGKGFYRVKCLRSNTIRDITQL
;
A
#
# COMPACT_ATOMS: atom_id res chain seq x y z
N MET A 1 68.92 -41.22 76.19
CA MET A 1 68.58 -39.79 76.13
C MET A 1 68.08 -39.35 77.49
N LYS A 2 68.62 -38.27 78.05
CA LYS A 2 68.22 -37.74 79.36
C LYS A 2 67.56 -36.37 79.14
N ILE A 3 66.40 -36.15 79.76
CA ILE A 3 65.63 -34.91 79.64
C ILE A 3 65.50 -34.30 81.03
N ASN A 4 65.87 -33.04 81.15
CA ASN A 4 65.77 -32.25 82.37
C ASN A 4 64.32 -31.78 82.55
N LEU A 5 63.74 -32.09 83.71
CA LEU A 5 62.38 -31.76 84.12
C LEU A 5 62.34 -30.75 85.28
N ALA A 6 63.49 -30.28 85.78
CA ALA A 6 63.59 -29.45 87.00
C ALA A 6 62.84 -28.11 86.94
N HIS A 7 62.43 -27.67 85.75
CA HIS A 7 61.69 -26.43 85.52
C HIS A 7 60.19 -26.64 85.22
N GLU A 8 59.68 -27.86 85.43
CA GLU A 8 58.31 -28.24 85.07
C GLU A 8 57.56 -28.77 86.30
N ASP A 9 56.59 -27.99 86.80
CA ASP A 9 55.82 -28.28 88.02
C ASP A 9 54.95 -29.56 87.93
N VAL A 10 54.86 -30.15 86.73
CA VAL A 10 54.01 -31.31 86.44
C VAL A 10 54.67 -32.64 86.85
N PHE A 11 55.99 -32.68 87.06
CA PHE A 11 56.75 -33.90 87.37
C PHE A 11 57.33 -33.87 88.78
N LYS A 12 57.34 -35.03 89.45
CA LYS A 12 57.95 -35.17 90.78
C LYS A 12 59.47 -35.30 90.72
N ASP A 13 59.97 -35.89 89.63
CA ASP A 13 61.39 -36.13 89.42
C ASP A 13 61.98 -35.04 88.52
N ASN A 14 63.19 -34.59 88.85
CA ASN A 14 63.89 -33.52 88.13
C ASN A 14 64.52 -33.97 86.80
N GLU A 15 64.54 -35.27 86.50
CA GLU A 15 65.13 -35.83 85.29
C GLU A 15 64.36 -37.09 84.88
N ILE A 16 64.18 -37.29 83.57
CA ILE A 16 63.72 -38.56 83.00
C ILE A 16 64.77 -39.10 82.02
N SER A 17 65.10 -40.38 82.19
CA SER A 17 66.05 -41.09 81.32
C SER A 17 65.32 -42.07 80.41
N PHE A 18 65.52 -41.89 79.11
CA PHE A 18 65.13 -42.81 78.04
C PHE A 18 66.34 -43.64 77.66
N ASP A 19 66.55 -44.75 78.35
CA ASP A 19 67.71 -45.64 78.24
C ASP A 19 67.49 -46.78 77.23
N LYS A 20 66.25 -47.04 76.82
CA LYS A 20 65.90 -48.09 75.85
C LYS A 20 65.80 -47.55 74.42
N ASN A 21 65.92 -48.44 73.44
CA ASN A 21 65.64 -48.12 72.04
C ASN A 21 64.15 -47.77 71.80
N ILE A 22 63.26 -48.41 72.57
CA ILE A 22 61.82 -48.13 72.55
C ILE A 22 61.39 -47.82 73.98
N ASN A 23 60.82 -46.63 74.18
CA ASN A 23 60.34 -46.16 75.47
C ASN A 23 58.85 -45.85 75.35
N PHE A 24 58.06 -46.36 76.31
CA PHE A 24 56.63 -46.11 76.37
C PHE A 24 56.33 -45.13 77.49
N VAL A 25 55.72 -44.00 77.15
CA VAL A 25 55.24 -42.99 78.11
C VAL A 25 53.72 -42.97 78.03
N PHE A 26 53.05 -43.37 79.11
CA PHE A 26 51.59 -43.42 79.18
C PHE A 26 51.10 -42.81 80.49
N GLY A 27 49.87 -42.29 80.47
CA GLY A 27 49.25 -41.61 81.61
C GLY A 27 47.89 -41.02 81.23
N LYS A 28 47.09 -40.65 82.23
CA LYS A 28 45.78 -39.98 82.00
C LYS A 28 45.97 -38.61 81.34
N ASN A 29 44.90 -38.02 80.83
CA ASN A 29 44.97 -36.65 80.29
C ASN A 29 45.41 -35.68 81.40
N GLY A 30 46.26 -34.71 81.05
CA GLY A 30 46.83 -33.75 82.00
C GLY A 30 48.10 -34.20 82.74
N THR A 31 48.59 -35.43 82.57
CA THR A 31 49.80 -35.92 83.27
C THR A 31 51.13 -35.55 82.59
N GLY A 32 51.17 -34.44 81.84
CA GLY A 32 52.42 -33.91 81.25
C GLY A 32 52.95 -34.62 79.99
N LYS A 33 52.21 -35.54 79.36
CA LYS A 33 52.69 -36.27 78.15
C LYS A 33 53.14 -35.33 77.01
N SER A 34 52.32 -34.34 76.68
CA SER A 34 52.65 -33.35 75.63
C SER A 34 53.83 -32.46 76.03
N THR A 35 53.96 -32.16 77.32
CA THR A 35 55.09 -31.42 77.90
C THR A 35 56.39 -32.20 77.71
N ILE A 36 56.40 -33.51 77.98
CA ILE A 36 57.56 -34.38 77.71
C ILE A 36 57.95 -34.32 76.22
N THR A 37 56.98 -34.43 75.31
CA THR A 37 57.25 -34.35 73.86
C THR A 37 57.89 -33.02 73.47
N LYS A 38 57.42 -31.90 74.04
CA LYS A 38 57.98 -30.57 73.82
C LYS A 38 59.43 -30.48 74.33
N LEU A 39 59.68 -30.94 75.56
CA LEU A 39 61.02 -30.91 76.17
C LEU A 39 62.02 -31.79 75.42
N ILE A 40 61.59 -32.94 74.88
CA ILE A 40 62.44 -33.76 74.00
C ILE A 40 62.87 -32.95 72.78
N LYS A 41 61.93 -32.26 72.10
CA LYS A 41 62.23 -31.43 70.93
C LYS A 41 63.21 -30.31 71.23
N GLU A 42 63.09 -29.69 72.41
CA GLU A 42 63.90 -28.54 72.81
C GLU A 42 65.28 -28.94 73.33
N GLN A 43 65.40 -30.06 74.06
CA GLN A 43 66.63 -30.42 74.78
C GLN A 43 67.51 -31.45 74.05
N ALA A 44 66.94 -32.31 73.19
CA ALA A 44 67.70 -33.37 72.51
C ALA A 44 68.44 -32.86 71.26
N SER A 45 69.43 -31.99 71.49
CA SER A 45 70.35 -31.51 70.45
C SER A 45 71.22 -32.67 69.92
N GLY A 46 71.19 -32.90 68.60
CA GLY A 46 71.92 -33.99 67.93
C GLY A 46 71.08 -35.19 67.47
N TYR A 47 69.76 -35.17 67.65
CA TYR A 47 68.83 -36.19 67.16
C TYR A 47 67.91 -35.65 66.05
N ASP A 48 67.52 -36.47 65.06
CA ASP A 48 66.42 -36.17 64.14
C ASP A 48 65.08 -36.48 64.83
N ILE A 49 64.43 -35.44 65.38
CA ILE A 49 63.21 -35.57 66.17
C ILE A 49 62.00 -35.36 65.28
N ARG A 50 61.22 -36.43 65.08
CA ARG A 50 59.96 -36.39 64.31
C ARG A 50 58.78 -36.63 65.24
N ILE A 51 57.92 -35.61 65.36
CA ILE A 51 56.70 -35.69 66.17
C ILE A 51 55.54 -36.03 65.24
N PHE A 52 54.86 -37.14 65.50
CA PHE A 52 53.64 -37.51 64.80
C PHE A 52 52.43 -37.17 65.69
N GLN A 53 51.61 -36.20 65.26
CA GLN A 53 50.43 -35.70 65.99
C GLN A 53 49.10 -36.25 65.43
N GLY A 54 49.15 -37.30 64.62
CA GLY A 54 47.99 -37.84 63.91
C GLY A 54 47.98 -37.45 62.43
N PHE A 55 46.85 -37.64 61.77
CA PHE A 55 46.71 -37.49 60.31
C PHE A 55 46.05 -36.17 59.87
N GLU A 56 45.74 -35.27 60.80
CA GLU A 56 45.12 -33.97 60.51
C GLU A 56 46.07 -33.10 59.66
N GLY A 57 45.64 -32.71 58.47
CA GLY A 57 46.41 -31.94 57.48
C GLY A 57 47.05 -32.73 56.33
N ILE A 58 46.95 -34.08 56.35
CA ILE A 58 47.53 -34.95 55.30
C ILE A 58 46.43 -35.76 54.57
N LEU A 59 45.27 -35.93 55.20
CA LEU A 59 44.12 -36.63 54.62
C LEU A 59 43.10 -35.64 54.02
N ASP A 60 42.43 -36.08 52.95
CA ASP A 60 41.30 -35.38 52.35
C ASP A 60 40.02 -35.50 53.22
N ALA A 61 38.94 -34.83 52.80
CA ALA A 61 37.65 -34.87 53.46
C ALA A 61 37.06 -36.30 53.63
N ASN A 62 37.54 -37.26 52.83
CA ASN A 62 37.15 -38.67 52.87
C ASN A 62 38.11 -39.55 53.70
N LYS A 63 39.01 -38.94 54.48
CA LYS A 63 40.06 -39.62 55.28
C LYS A 63 41.03 -40.47 54.45
N LYS A 64 41.23 -40.12 53.17
CA LYS A 64 42.18 -40.75 52.26
C LYS A 64 43.41 -39.86 52.05
N LEU A 65 44.57 -40.48 51.83
CA LEU A 65 45.79 -39.75 51.48
C LEU A 65 45.81 -39.50 49.97
N ASN A 66 45.55 -38.26 49.56
CA ASN A 66 45.64 -37.85 48.14
C ASN A 66 47.07 -38.02 47.64
N ALA A 67 47.22 -38.61 46.45
CA ALA A 67 48.53 -38.92 45.92
C ALA A 67 49.38 -37.68 45.59
N VAL A 68 48.68 -36.58 45.31
CA VAL A 68 49.20 -35.24 45.09
C VAL A 68 49.85 -34.67 46.37
N VAL A 69 49.34 -34.91 47.58
CA VAL A 69 49.65 -34.11 48.80
C VAL A 69 51.04 -34.36 49.41
N LEU A 70 51.83 -35.30 48.90
CA LEU A 70 53.11 -35.68 49.53
C LEU A 70 54.31 -34.71 49.30
N GLY A 71 54.09 -33.54 48.71
CA GLY A 71 55.13 -32.49 48.58
C GLY A 71 54.57 -31.07 48.76
N GLU A 72 55.31 -30.19 49.42
CA GLU A 72 54.92 -28.79 49.68
C GLU A 72 54.47 -28.05 48.39
N GLU A 73 55.13 -28.32 47.26
CA GLU A 73 54.79 -27.79 45.93
C GLU A 73 53.38 -28.23 45.46
N ASN A 74 53.04 -29.51 45.66
CA ASN A 74 51.75 -30.06 45.21
C ASN A 74 50.59 -29.61 46.12
N THR A 75 50.84 -29.42 47.41
CA THR A 75 49.86 -28.83 48.35
C THR A 75 49.52 -27.39 47.94
N SER A 76 50.52 -26.62 47.49
CA SER A 76 50.30 -25.27 46.95
C SER A 76 49.50 -25.28 45.65
N ILE A 77 49.79 -26.19 44.71
CA ILE A 77 49.05 -26.33 43.45
C ILE A 77 47.58 -26.70 43.71
N ASN A 78 47.30 -27.60 44.65
CA ASN A 78 45.91 -27.97 44.99
C ASN A 78 45.12 -26.79 45.56
N SER A 79 45.72 -25.99 46.45
CA SER A 79 45.09 -24.76 46.96
C SER A 79 44.72 -23.81 45.82
N GLN A 80 45.62 -23.62 44.84
CA GLN A 80 45.35 -22.76 43.67
C GLN A 80 44.23 -23.31 42.77
N ILE A 81 44.07 -24.63 42.69
CA ILE A 81 42.96 -25.27 41.94
C ILE A 81 41.64 -25.05 42.68
N GLU A 82 41.62 -25.21 44.01
CA GLU A 82 40.42 -24.96 44.83
C GLU A 82 39.98 -23.50 44.70
N ASP A 83 40.89 -22.53 44.82
CA ASP A 83 40.58 -21.11 44.64
C ASP A 83 39.96 -20.82 43.25
N LYS A 84 40.49 -21.43 42.18
CA LYS A 84 39.96 -21.28 40.82
C LYS A 84 38.59 -21.95 40.61
N LEU A 85 38.32 -23.05 41.30
CA LEU A 85 37.00 -23.70 41.28
C LEU A 85 35.95 -22.83 41.98
N ASP A 86 36.31 -22.23 43.11
CA ASP A 86 35.46 -21.26 43.82
C ASP A 86 35.15 -20.04 42.93
N ASP A 87 36.14 -19.55 42.18
CA ASP A 87 35.92 -18.46 41.22
C ASP A 87 34.98 -18.86 40.07
N ILE A 88 35.07 -20.08 39.54
CA ILE A 88 34.10 -20.61 38.56
C ILE A 88 32.69 -20.66 39.17
N GLU A 89 32.54 -21.07 40.44
CA GLU A 89 31.24 -21.12 41.10
C GLU A 89 30.62 -19.73 41.22
N LYS A 90 31.41 -18.71 41.63
CA LYS A 90 30.96 -17.31 41.67
C LYS A 90 30.49 -16.83 40.29
N ILE A 91 31.23 -17.14 39.23
CA ILE A 91 30.85 -16.77 37.86
C ILE A 91 29.55 -17.48 37.43
N LYS A 92 29.37 -18.76 37.76
CA LYS A 92 28.12 -19.49 37.47
C LYS A 92 26.91 -18.90 38.20
N GLN A 93 27.08 -18.44 39.44
CA GLN A 93 26.04 -17.73 40.18
C GLN A 93 25.67 -16.42 39.47
N GLN A 94 26.67 -15.65 39.00
CA GLN A 94 26.43 -14.44 38.21
C GLN A 94 25.69 -14.73 36.91
N ILE A 95 26.06 -15.79 36.17
CA ILE A 95 25.35 -16.23 34.96
C ILE A 95 23.89 -16.52 35.29
N THR A 96 23.61 -17.24 36.37
CA THR A 96 22.24 -17.57 36.81
C THR A 96 21.44 -16.29 37.09
N THR A 97 22.03 -15.31 37.77
CA THR A 97 21.38 -14.02 38.02
C THR A 97 21.05 -13.30 36.71
N ILE A 98 21.97 -13.22 35.76
CA ILE A 98 21.73 -12.56 34.47
C ILE A 98 20.68 -13.35 33.66
N MET A 99 20.73 -14.68 33.65
CA MET A 99 19.75 -15.54 32.98
C MET A 99 18.32 -15.26 33.45
N ASN A 100 18.10 -15.03 34.73
CA ASN A 100 16.78 -14.66 35.27
C ASN A 100 16.28 -13.30 34.76
N THR A 101 17.18 -12.41 34.34
CA THR A 101 16.80 -11.10 33.76
C THR A 101 16.50 -11.15 32.25
N ILE A 102 17.00 -12.17 31.54
CA ILE A 102 16.85 -12.32 30.07
C ILE A 102 15.88 -13.44 29.66
N ASN A 103 15.50 -14.32 30.59
CA ASN A 103 14.45 -15.32 30.41
C ASN A 103 13.08 -14.76 30.81
N MET A 104 12.00 -15.49 30.51
CA MET A 104 10.68 -15.08 31.00
C MET A 104 10.66 -15.15 32.53
N PRO A 105 10.13 -14.13 33.22
CA PRO A 105 9.96 -14.19 34.67
C PRO A 105 8.94 -15.27 35.04
N GLU A 106 9.08 -15.84 36.24
CA GLU A 106 8.14 -16.86 36.75
C GLU A 106 6.77 -16.27 37.08
N ASN A 107 6.74 -15.05 37.62
CA ASN A 107 5.50 -14.29 37.81
C ASN A 107 5.29 -13.33 36.64
N ALA A 108 4.05 -13.28 36.14
CA ALA A 108 3.68 -12.42 35.02
C ALA A 108 3.80 -10.92 35.33
N ASP A 109 3.75 -10.53 36.62
CA ASP A 109 3.85 -9.14 37.08
C ASP A 109 5.29 -8.65 37.24
N ASP A 110 6.28 -9.55 37.21
CA ASP A 110 7.69 -9.20 37.37
C ASP A 110 8.26 -8.63 36.06
N GLU A 111 8.97 -7.51 36.15
CA GLU A 111 9.51 -6.81 34.99
C GLU A 111 11.01 -7.06 34.83
N ASN A 112 11.43 -7.68 33.73
CA ASN A 112 12.81 -7.89 33.35
C ASN A 112 13.07 -7.53 31.88
N PHE A 113 14.29 -7.71 31.37
CA PHE A 113 14.62 -7.31 29.99
C PHE A 113 13.79 -8.08 28.95
N ARG A 114 13.44 -9.34 29.23
CA ARG A 114 12.63 -10.16 28.33
C ARG A 114 11.17 -9.71 28.28
N SER A 115 10.54 -9.50 29.45
CA SER A 115 9.15 -9.06 29.51
C SER A 115 8.99 -7.64 28.98
N LYS A 116 9.96 -6.74 29.21
CA LYS A 116 10.00 -5.41 28.56
C LYS A 116 9.97 -5.47 27.04
N TYR A 117 10.81 -6.33 26.45
CA TYR A 117 10.84 -6.51 25.00
C TYR A 117 9.53 -7.08 24.45
N GLU A 118 8.99 -8.13 25.07
CA GLU A 118 7.73 -8.75 24.59
C GLU A 118 6.52 -7.81 24.76
N ASN A 119 6.48 -7.01 25.83
CA ASN A 119 5.45 -5.98 26.02
C ASN A 119 5.55 -4.90 24.94
N ALA A 120 6.75 -4.35 24.69
CA ALA A 120 6.97 -3.36 23.65
C ALA A 120 6.64 -3.90 22.24
N LYS A 121 7.03 -5.14 21.95
CA LYS A 121 6.70 -5.84 20.70
C LYS A 121 5.19 -6.06 20.54
N THR A 122 4.50 -6.44 21.60
CA THR A 122 3.04 -6.62 21.59
C THR A 122 2.33 -5.30 21.34
N ALA A 123 2.75 -4.22 22.01
CA ALA A 123 2.21 -2.88 21.77
C ALA A 123 2.44 -2.43 20.31
N PHE A 124 3.66 -2.60 19.78
CA PHE A 124 3.99 -2.28 18.39
C PHE A 124 3.12 -3.07 17.40
N THR A 125 3.06 -4.40 17.54
CA THR A 125 2.30 -5.28 16.62
C THR A 125 0.79 -5.03 16.70
N SER A 126 0.26 -4.70 17.89
CA SER A 126 -1.14 -4.32 18.06
C SER A 126 -1.48 -3.04 17.30
N MET A 127 -0.67 -1.99 17.46
CA MET A 127 -0.84 -0.71 16.75
C MET A 127 -0.67 -0.88 15.23
N GLU A 128 0.32 -1.67 14.79
CA GLU A 128 0.53 -1.99 13.37
C GLU A 128 -0.71 -2.67 12.77
N SER A 129 -1.29 -3.63 13.50
CA SER A 129 -2.52 -4.31 13.10
C SER A 129 -3.71 -3.36 13.03
N GLU A 130 -3.88 -2.45 14.00
CA GLU A 130 -4.94 -1.43 14.01
C GLU A 130 -4.86 -0.55 12.75
N ILE A 131 -3.67 -0.02 12.44
CA ILE A 131 -3.43 0.82 11.25
C ILE A 131 -3.70 0.04 9.96
N LYS A 132 -3.27 -1.22 9.89
CA LYS A 132 -3.51 -2.10 8.73
C LYS A 132 -5.01 -2.35 8.53
N GLN A 133 -5.74 -2.59 9.61
CA GLN A 133 -7.19 -2.77 9.58
C GLN A 133 -7.88 -1.50 9.11
N PHE A 134 -7.49 -0.33 9.65
CA PHE A 134 -8.01 0.97 9.21
C PHE A 134 -7.84 1.18 7.70
N LYS A 135 -6.63 0.95 7.15
CA LYS A 135 -6.37 1.12 5.71
C LYS A 135 -7.25 0.18 4.87
N THR A 136 -7.45 -1.05 5.35
CA THR A 136 -8.26 -2.07 4.66
C THR A 136 -9.74 -1.69 4.65
N LEU A 137 -10.28 -1.29 5.81
CA LEU A 137 -11.67 -0.86 5.94
C LEU A 137 -11.94 0.43 5.16
N SER A 138 -11.02 1.39 5.20
CA SER A 138 -11.14 2.66 4.45
C SER A 138 -11.14 2.44 2.94
N ALA A 139 -10.30 1.53 2.44
CA ALA A 139 -10.31 1.17 1.03
C ALA A 139 -11.63 0.51 0.61
N ALA A 140 -12.19 -0.34 1.48
CA ALA A 140 -13.50 -0.96 1.25
C ALA A 140 -14.64 0.06 1.27
N ASP A 141 -14.63 1.04 2.18
CA ASP A 141 -15.62 2.11 2.26
C ASP A 141 -15.68 2.90 0.94
N ILE A 142 -14.53 3.36 0.44
CA ILE A 142 -14.42 4.10 -0.84
C ILE A 142 -14.85 3.24 -2.04
N LYS A 143 -14.53 1.93 -2.03
CA LYS A 143 -14.91 1.01 -3.09
C LYS A 143 -16.42 0.77 -3.14
N ASN A 144 -17.07 0.70 -1.99
CA ASN A 144 -18.48 0.37 -1.85
C ASN A 144 -19.40 1.61 -1.93
N GLU A 145 -18.84 2.81 -1.93
CA GLU A 145 -19.57 4.06 -2.14
C GLU A 145 -20.01 4.17 -3.61
N THR A 146 -21.32 4.08 -3.87
CA THR A 146 -21.89 4.00 -5.23
C THR A 146 -22.60 5.27 -5.67
N SER A 147 -22.80 6.26 -4.79
CA SER A 147 -23.59 7.47 -5.06
C SER A 147 -22.92 8.74 -4.51
N PRO A 148 -21.97 9.33 -5.23
CA PRO A 148 -21.40 8.88 -6.51
C PRO A 148 -20.37 7.76 -6.35
N GLN A 149 -20.14 6.96 -7.40
CA GLN A 149 -19.04 6.00 -7.41
C GLN A 149 -17.71 6.75 -7.47
N LEU A 150 -16.90 6.63 -6.42
CA LEU A 150 -15.63 7.36 -6.28
C LEU A 150 -14.41 6.59 -6.77
N SER A 151 -14.55 5.28 -7.03
CA SER A 151 -13.44 4.44 -7.44
C SER A 151 -13.89 3.25 -8.28
N ALA A 152 -12.94 2.65 -9.00
CA ALA A 152 -13.17 1.42 -9.73
C ALA A 152 -13.39 0.22 -8.76
N PRO A 153 -14.11 -0.83 -9.17
CA PRO A 153 -14.31 -2.04 -8.35
C PRO A 153 -13.02 -2.76 -7.92
N SER A 154 -11.91 -2.49 -8.60
CA SER A 154 -10.56 -3.01 -8.29
C SER A 154 -9.84 -2.24 -7.18
N TYR A 155 -10.40 -1.12 -6.70
CA TYR A 155 -9.79 -0.28 -5.67
C TYR A 155 -9.54 -1.08 -4.39
N ASN A 156 -8.32 -0.98 -3.86
CA ASN A 156 -7.85 -1.79 -2.75
C ASN A 156 -6.92 -1.02 -1.81
N VAL A 157 -6.44 -1.71 -0.77
CA VAL A 157 -5.58 -1.14 0.29
C VAL A 157 -4.31 -0.48 -0.24
N ARG A 158 -3.72 -0.98 -1.34
CA ARG A 158 -2.51 -0.38 -1.95
C ARG A 158 -2.84 0.95 -2.61
N ASN A 159 -3.99 1.04 -3.29
CA ASN A 159 -4.45 2.29 -3.89
C ASN A 159 -4.67 3.35 -2.80
N PHE A 160 -5.42 2.99 -1.76
CA PHE A 160 -5.64 3.87 -0.61
C PHE A 160 -4.32 4.35 -0.01
N ALA A 161 -3.39 3.44 0.28
CA ALA A 161 -2.09 3.78 0.85
C ALA A 161 -1.30 4.78 -0.02
N SER A 162 -1.29 4.59 -1.35
CA SER A 162 -0.61 5.52 -2.27
C SER A 162 -1.30 6.88 -2.44
N GLU A 163 -2.59 6.96 -2.12
CA GLU A 163 -3.39 8.18 -2.27
C GLU A 163 -3.50 9.00 -0.97
N ILE A 164 -3.06 8.47 0.18
CA ILE A 164 -3.05 9.20 1.46
C ILE A 164 -2.30 10.54 1.34
N GLU A 165 -1.18 10.58 0.63
CA GLU A 165 -0.38 11.79 0.44
C GLU A 165 -1.09 12.86 -0.40
N LYS A 166 -2.08 12.46 -1.21
CA LYS A 166 -2.87 13.36 -2.06
C LYS A 166 -4.14 13.86 -1.38
N ALA A 167 -4.42 13.39 -0.16
CA ALA A 167 -5.65 13.69 0.56
C ALA A 167 -5.79 15.19 0.84
N CYS A 168 -6.85 15.80 0.29
CA CYS A 168 -7.11 17.24 0.39
C CYS A 168 -8.53 17.50 0.88
N PHE A 169 -8.77 18.64 1.53
CA PHE A 169 -10.13 19.05 1.90
C PHE A 169 -10.77 19.80 0.74
N LEU A 170 -12.10 19.66 0.60
CA LEU A 170 -12.90 20.38 -0.39
C LEU A 170 -14.03 21.07 0.38
N GLN A 171 -14.45 22.24 -0.09
CA GLN A 171 -15.60 22.95 0.45
C GLN A 171 -16.90 22.33 -0.06
N ASP A 172 -18.01 22.51 0.68
CA ASP A 172 -19.32 21.96 0.31
C ASP A 172 -19.80 22.42 -1.08
N THR A 173 -19.46 23.64 -1.47
CA THR A 173 -19.74 24.19 -2.80
C THR A 173 -19.00 23.43 -3.91
N GLU A 174 -17.73 23.11 -3.68
CA GLU A 174 -16.91 22.33 -4.62
C GLU A 174 -17.40 20.88 -4.71
N ILE A 175 -17.73 20.26 -3.57
CA ILE A 175 -18.29 18.89 -3.52
C ILE A 175 -19.57 18.82 -4.35
N SER A 176 -20.46 19.80 -4.19
CA SER A 176 -21.73 19.87 -4.92
C SER A 176 -21.52 20.01 -6.43
N GLN A 177 -20.60 20.88 -6.85
CA GLN A 177 -20.25 21.08 -8.26
C GLN A 177 -19.66 19.82 -8.91
N LEU A 178 -18.68 19.19 -8.24
CA LEU A 178 -18.04 17.97 -8.74
C LEU A 178 -19.02 16.79 -8.79
N THR A 179 -19.90 16.67 -7.79
CA THR A 179 -20.95 15.64 -7.78
C THR A 179 -21.95 15.83 -8.92
N SER A 180 -22.29 17.09 -9.25
CA SER A 180 -23.14 17.38 -10.41
C SER A 180 -22.44 17.08 -11.74
N LEU A 181 -21.15 17.34 -11.84
CA LEU A 181 -20.35 17.02 -13.03
C LEU A 181 -20.29 15.50 -13.28
N LEU A 182 -20.20 14.68 -12.22
CA LEU A 182 -20.25 13.21 -12.34
C LEU A 182 -21.59 12.68 -12.86
N LYS A 183 -22.69 13.40 -12.63
CA LYS A 183 -24.02 13.05 -13.13
C LYS A 183 -24.30 13.56 -14.55
N SER A 184 -23.40 14.36 -15.11
CA SER A 184 -23.60 14.95 -16.43
C SER A 184 -23.45 13.88 -17.51
N GLU A 185 -24.35 13.88 -18.49
CA GLU A 185 -24.26 12.97 -19.63
C GLU A 185 -23.41 13.58 -20.75
N ALA A 186 -22.71 12.71 -21.49
CA ALA A 186 -21.95 13.14 -22.65
C ALA A 186 -22.89 13.69 -23.71
N LYS A 187 -22.76 14.98 -23.99
CA LYS A 187 -23.50 15.64 -25.05
C LYS A 187 -22.70 15.61 -26.34
N LYS A 188 -23.32 15.12 -27.41
CA LYS A 188 -22.75 15.09 -28.76
C LYS A 188 -23.76 15.70 -29.71
N ALA A 189 -23.37 16.79 -30.34
CA ALA A 189 -24.18 17.48 -31.33
C ALA A 189 -23.78 17.05 -32.74
N ASP A 190 -24.76 16.87 -33.61
CA ASP A 190 -24.53 16.61 -35.03
C ASP A 190 -24.50 17.89 -35.86
N LYS A 191 -23.83 17.83 -37.01
CA LYS A 191 -23.82 18.92 -37.97
C LYS A 191 -25.07 18.88 -38.84
N THR A 192 -25.88 19.93 -38.77
CA THR A 192 -26.97 20.19 -39.70
C THR A 192 -26.47 20.99 -40.90
N LYS A 193 -26.86 20.57 -42.12
CA LYS A 193 -26.60 21.32 -43.34
C LYS A 193 -27.71 22.35 -43.55
N LEU A 194 -27.32 23.61 -43.68
CA LEU A 194 -28.20 24.70 -44.04
C LEU A 194 -28.44 24.73 -45.57
N PRO A 195 -29.59 25.27 -46.03
CA PRO A 195 -29.92 25.29 -47.44
C PRO A 195 -28.91 26.10 -48.28
N ILE A 196 -28.52 25.55 -49.43
CA ILE A 196 -27.68 26.23 -50.41
C ILE A 196 -28.53 26.43 -51.66
N ILE A 197 -29.05 27.65 -51.84
CA ILE A 197 -29.99 27.98 -52.92
C ILE A 197 -29.52 29.25 -53.61
N ASP A 198 -29.43 29.21 -54.94
CA ASP A 198 -29.11 30.37 -55.77
C ASP A 198 -30.35 31.22 -56.05
N LEU A 199 -30.68 32.11 -55.12
CA LEU A 199 -31.84 33.00 -55.23
C LEU A 199 -31.76 33.94 -56.46
N ARG A 200 -30.56 34.27 -56.93
CA ARG A 200 -30.36 35.09 -58.15
C ARG A 200 -30.86 34.36 -59.37
N ALA A 201 -30.52 33.08 -59.49
CA ALA A 201 -30.99 32.24 -60.59
C ALA A 201 -32.52 32.16 -60.62
N TYR A 202 -33.17 31.97 -59.46
CA TYR A 202 -34.63 31.94 -59.38
C TYR A 202 -35.27 33.27 -59.81
N LEU A 203 -34.77 34.42 -59.33
CA LEU A 203 -35.30 35.73 -59.75
C LEU A 203 -35.14 35.95 -61.25
N LYS A 204 -33.99 35.56 -61.81
CA LYS A 204 -33.71 35.66 -63.24
C LYS A 204 -34.67 34.78 -64.06
N ASP A 205 -34.79 33.51 -63.70
CA ASP A 205 -35.68 32.55 -64.37
C ASP A 205 -37.14 33.04 -64.34
N VAL A 206 -37.60 33.58 -63.20
CA VAL A 206 -38.95 34.16 -63.08
C VAL A 206 -39.10 35.39 -63.95
N ASN A 207 -38.16 36.33 -63.94
CA ASN A 207 -38.24 37.54 -64.77
C ASN A 207 -38.22 37.22 -66.27
N GLU A 208 -37.48 36.18 -66.70
CA GLU A 208 -37.53 35.68 -68.07
C GLU A 208 -38.92 35.13 -68.44
N ILE A 209 -39.61 34.47 -67.50
CA ILE A 209 -40.99 34.01 -67.69
C ILE A 209 -41.97 35.19 -67.75
N LEU A 210 -41.85 36.16 -66.84
CA LEU A 210 -42.74 37.32 -66.77
C LEU A 210 -42.69 38.16 -68.05
N ASN A 211 -41.49 38.34 -68.60
CA ASN A 211 -41.25 39.11 -69.82
C ASN A 211 -41.56 38.34 -71.11
N ASN A 212 -41.89 37.05 -71.03
CA ASN A 212 -42.29 36.27 -72.20
C ASN A 212 -43.79 36.47 -72.49
N LYS A 213 -44.19 36.47 -73.75
CA LYS A 213 -45.61 36.51 -74.16
C LYS A 213 -45.89 35.44 -75.19
N VAL A 214 -47.08 34.86 -75.14
CA VAL A 214 -47.57 33.95 -76.17
C VAL A 214 -48.18 34.77 -77.30
N ASN A 215 -47.85 34.45 -78.55
CA ASN A 215 -48.49 35.09 -79.70
C ASN A 215 -49.89 34.48 -79.90
N GLU A 216 -50.91 35.32 -79.94
CA GLU A 216 -52.29 34.87 -80.18
C GLU A 216 -52.43 34.33 -81.61
N LYS A 217 -52.73 33.03 -81.76
CA LYS A 217 -53.08 32.43 -83.06
C LYS A 217 -54.50 32.79 -83.50
N VAL A 218 -55.37 33.05 -82.53
CA VAL A 218 -56.79 33.42 -82.70
C VAL A 218 -57.05 34.59 -81.75
N ILE A 219 -57.53 35.73 -82.25
CA ILE A 219 -57.83 36.90 -81.42
C ILE A 219 -59.32 36.84 -81.05
N ILE A 220 -59.61 36.70 -79.76
CA ILE A 220 -60.98 36.75 -79.23
C ILE A 220 -61.17 38.07 -78.49
N THR A 221 -61.65 39.09 -79.19
CA THR A 221 -61.83 40.46 -78.66
C THR A 221 -62.67 40.53 -77.39
N ARG A 222 -63.65 39.63 -77.23
CA ARG A 222 -64.51 39.56 -76.04
C ARG A 222 -63.77 39.12 -74.76
N LEU A 223 -62.58 38.52 -74.88
CA LEU A 223 -61.74 38.05 -73.78
C LEU A 223 -60.48 38.92 -73.55
N GLU A 224 -60.25 39.92 -74.39
CA GLU A 224 -59.08 40.79 -74.26
C GLU A 224 -59.09 41.58 -72.95
N ASN A 225 -57.90 41.73 -72.37
CA ASN A 225 -57.62 42.59 -71.21
C ASN A 225 -58.54 42.38 -69.99
N ASN A 226 -59.16 41.20 -69.85
CA ASN A 226 -60.05 40.89 -68.74
C ASN A 226 -59.81 39.48 -68.21
N GLU A 227 -59.13 39.40 -67.06
CA GLU A 227 -58.74 38.15 -66.39
C GLU A 227 -59.94 37.29 -66.01
N ASP A 228 -60.96 37.88 -65.39
CA ASP A 228 -62.15 37.15 -64.94
C ASP A 228 -62.89 36.50 -66.10
N LYS A 229 -62.99 37.21 -67.24
CA LYS A 229 -63.59 36.67 -68.46
C LYS A 229 -62.81 35.50 -69.04
N ARG A 230 -61.47 35.55 -69.03
CA ARG A 230 -60.62 34.44 -69.52
C ARG A 230 -60.74 33.22 -68.63
N LYS A 231 -60.62 33.38 -67.32
CA LYS A 231 -60.80 32.29 -66.34
C LYS A 231 -62.19 31.67 -66.43
N PHE A 232 -63.22 32.50 -66.58
CA PHE A 232 -64.59 32.05 -66.80
C PHE A 232 -64.71 31.25 -68.10
N ALA A 233 -64.21 31.78 -69.22
CA ALA A 233 -64.30 31.14 -70.52
C ALA A 233 -63.53 29.81 -70.59
N GLU A 234 -62.32 29.74 -70.03
CA GLU A 234 -61.51 28.51 -69.96
C GLU A 234 -62.20 27.44 -69.10
N LYS A 235 -62.72 27.84 -67.93
CA LYS A 235 -63.46 26.95 -67.04
C LYS A 235 -64.73 26.42 -67.71
N GLU A 236 -65.53 27.29 -68.30
CA GLU A 236 -66.76 26.89 -68.99
C GLU A 236 -66.46 26.01 -70.19
N LEU A 237 -65.42 26.30 -70.98
CA LEU A 237 -64.99 25.44 -72.10
C LEU A 237 -64.72 24.00 -71.63
N ASN A 238 -64.06 23.84 -70.48
CA ASN A 238 -63.78 22.52 -69.89
C ASN A 238 -65.02 21.83 -69.30
N CYS A 239 -66.14 22.55 -69.09
CA CYS A 239 -67.37 22.02 -68.52
C CYS A 239 -68.45 21.68 -69.56
N HIS A 240 -68.28 22.09 -70.82
CA HIS A 240 -69.25 21.90 -71.90
C HIS A 240 -68.68 21.06 -73.04
N HIS A 241 -69.57 20.50 -73.86
CA HIS A 241 -69.29 19.86 -75.15
C HIS A 241 -69.98 20.62 -76.29
N LYS A 242 -69.60 20.31 -77.54
CA LYS A 242 -70.23 20.91 -78.73
C LYS A 242 -71.74 20.66 -78.74
N GLY A 243 -72.52 21.73 -78.87
CA GLY A 243 -73.98 21.69 -78.88
C GLY A 243 -74.66 21.72 -77.50
N ASP A 244 -73.92 21.79 -76.40
CA ASP A 244 -74.49 21.91 -75.05
C ASP A 244 -75.24 23.23 -74.83
N ILE A 245 -76.18 23.23 -73.88
CA ILE A 245 -76.87 24.44 -73.43
C ILE A 245 -76.09 25.04 -72.27
N CYS A 246 -75.63 26.29 -72.43
CA CYS A 246 -74.85 26.98 -71.41
C CYS A 246 -75.67 27.17 -70.13
N ALA A 247 -75.16 26.66 -69.01
CA ALA A 247 -75.80 26.77 -67.71
C ALA A 247 -75.91 28.21 -67.18
N PHE A 248 -75.06 29.13 -67.69
CA PHE A 248 -75.06 30.53 -67.28
C PHE A 248 -76.13 31.37 -68.01
N CYS A 249 -76.19 31.28 -69.34
CA CYS A 249 -77.07 32.13 -70.15
C CYS A 249 -78.29 31.40 -70.75
N GLY A 250 -78.37 30.07 -70.64
CA GLY A 250 -79.48 29.25 -71.16
C GLY A 250 -79.52 29.08 -72.68
N ASN A 251 -78.55 29.63 -73.41
CA ASN A 251 -78.45 29.50 -74.86
C ASN A 251 -77.62 28.27 -75.27
N LYS A 252 -77.89 27.74 -76.46
CA LYS A 252 -77.06 26.70 -77.10
C LYS A 252 -75.67 27.27 -77.41
N ILE A 253 -74.62 26.51 -77.13
CA ILE A 253 -73.24 26.84 -77.51
C ILE A 253 -73.04 26.39 -78.96
N GLU A 254 -72.83 27.36 -79.86
CA GLU A 254 -72.57 27.08 -81.26
C GLU A 254 -71.19 26.43 -81.46
N ASP A 255 -71.12 25.45 -82.37
CA ASP A 255 -69.90 24.67 -82.64
C ASP A 255 -68.72 25.57 -83.01
N ASP A 256 -68.96 26.62 -83.81
CA ASP A 256 -67.93 27.59 -84.20
C ASP A 256 -67.38 28.36 -82.99
N THR A 257 -68.23 28.71 -82.02
CA THR A 257 -67.80 29.40 -80.78
C THR A 257 -67.00 28.45 -79.89
N PHE A 258 -67.40 27.18 -79.83
CA PHE A 258 -66.65 26.16 -79.10
C PHE A 258 -65.28 25.92 -79.73
N ILE A 259 -65.20 25.77 -81.06
CA ILE A 259 -63.95 25.59 -81.81
C ILE A 259 -63.04 26.83 -81.68
N GLU A 260 -63.60 28.04 -81.72
CA GLU A 260 -62.85 29.29 -81.53
C GLU A 260 -62.17 29.32 -80.16
N LEU A 261 -62.91 29.02 -79.08
CA LEU A 261 -62.38 28.95 -77.71
C LEU A 261 -61.39 27.77 -77.54
N GLU A 262 -61.71 26.59 -78.11
CA GLU A 262 -60.84 25.42 -78.09
C GLU A 262 -59.50 25.72 -78.78
N SER A 263 -59.52 26.39 -79.93
CA SER A 263 -58.32 26.82 -80.65
C SER A 263 -57.50 27.88 -79.87
N TYR A 264 -58.20 28.80 -79.19
CA TYR A 264 -57.58 29.82 -78.35
C TYR A 264 -56.82 29.22 -77.14
N PHE A 265 -57.45 28.30 -76.41
CA PHE A 265 -56.86 27.71 -75.20
C PHE A 265 -55.98 26.47 -75.47
N SER A 266 -56.19 25.75 -76.58
CA SER A 266 -55.46 24.52 -76.90
C SER A 266 -54.24 24.70 -77.80
N ALA A 267 -53.89 25.92 -78.17
CA ALA A 267 -52.68 26.19 -78.95
C ALA A 267 -51.43 25.66 -78.22
N ASP A 268 -50.59 24.89 -78.93
CA ASP A 268 -49.40 24.24 -78.35
C ASP A 268 -48.50 25.23 -77.57
N GLU A 269 -48.38 26.46 -78.07
CA GLU A 269 -47.58 27.53 -77.45
C GLU A 269 -48.14 27.98 -76.09
N VAL A 270 -49.47 28.00 -75.92
CA VAL A 270 -50.14 28.32 -74.65
C VAL A 270 -49.85 27.23 -73.62
N LYS A 271 -50.04 25.96 -74.01
CA LYS A 271 -49.78 24.79 -73.12
C LYS A 271 -48.31 24.68 -72.72
N ILE A 272 -47.38 24.89 -73.67
CA ILE A 272 -45.93 24.88 -73.37
C ILE A 272 -45.60 25.97 -72.34
N PHE A 273 -46.17 27.17 -72.49
CA PHE A 273 -45.89 28.27 -71.58
C PHE A 273 -46.53 28.09 -70.19
N GLN A 274 -47.78 27.62 -70.11
CA GLN A 274 -48.44 27.25 -68.85
C GLN A 274 -47.62 26.18 -68.10
N ASN A 275 -47.19 25.12 -68.78
CA ASN A 275 -46.34 24.08 -68.18
C ASN A 275 -45.01 24.64 -67.67
N ARG A 276 -44.40 25.59 -68.39
CA ARG A 276 -43.16 26.27 -67.95
C ARG A 276 -43.40 27.08 -66.67
N ILE A 277 -44.52 27.80 -66.56
CA ILE A 277 -44.89 28.55 -65.35
C ILE A 277 -45.11 27.58 -64.18
N GLN A 278 -45.92 26.55 -64.39
CA GLN A 278 -46.25 25.56 -63.37
C GLN A 278 -45.01 24.82 -62.86
N PHE A 279 -44.10 24.41 -63.76
CA PHE A 279 -42.83 23.81 -63.37
C PHE A 279 -41.99 24.74 -62.48
N MET A 280 -41.97 26.04 -62.78
CA MET A 280 -41.25 27.02 -61.95
C MET A 280 -41.90 27.19 -60.57
N ILE A 281 -43.24 27.22 -60.51
CA ILE A 281 -43.99 27.24 -59.24
C ILE A 281 -43.69 26.00 -58.41
N GLU A 282 -43.67 24.82 -59.02
CA GLU A 282 -43.33 23.56 -58.34
C GLU A 282 -41.89 23.56 -57.80
N ARG A 283 -40.92 24.04 -58.61
CA ARG A 283 -39.54 24.21 -58.15
C ARG A 283 -39.45 25.14 -56.94
N ILE A 284 -40.15 26.27 -56.95
CA ILE A 284 -40.20 27.20 -55.81
C ILE A 284 -40.81 26.53 -54.58
N ASN A 285 -41.93 25.82 -54.73
CA ASN A 285 -42.58 25.10 -53.63
C ASN A 285 -41.67 24.04 -52.99
N GLN A 286 -40.90 23.31 -53.79
CA GLN A 286 -39.92 22.36 -53.28
C GLN A 286 -38.83 23.04 -52.43
N GLU A 287 -38.35 24.21 -52.86
CA GLU A 287 -37.39 24.98 -52.06
C GLU A 287 -38.00 25.48 -50.74
N ILE A 288 -39.23 25.97 -50.75
CA ILE A 288 -39.94 26.36 -49.52
C ILE A 288 -40.04 25.16 -48.57
N LEU A 289 -40.47 23.99 -49.05
CA LEU A 289 -40.56 22.78 -48.24
C LEU A 289 -39.19 22.33 -47.70
N ASN A 290 -38.12 22.47 -48.49
CA ASN A 290 -36.77 22.14 -48.03
C ASN A 290 -36.27 23.09 -46.94
N THR A 291 -36.58 24.39 -47.03
CA THR A 291 -36.24 25.35 -45.97
C THR A 291 -36.95 25.06 -44.65
N GLN A 292 -38.16 24.50 -44.68
CA GLN A 292 -38.92 24.12 -43.48
C GLN A 292 -38.37 22.89 -42.75
N LYS A 293 -37.51 22.09 -43.39
CA LYS A 293 -36.90 20.90 -42.78
C LYS A 293 -35.70 21.21 -41.88
N VAL A 294 -35.24 22.46 -41.88
CA VAL A 294 -34.09 22.89 -41.08
C VAL A 294 -34.53 23.00 -39.62
N ASP A 295 -34.02 22.11 -38.77
CA ASP A 295 -34.24 22.14 -37.33
C ASP A 295 -32.89 22.14 -36.58
N ILE A 296 -32.84 22.91 -35.50
CA ILE A 296 -31.69 23.03 -34.60
C ILE A 296 -32.16 22.74 -33.18
N THR A 297 -31.75 21.57 -32.70
CA THR A 297 -32.04 21.04 -31.37
C THR A 297 -30.96 21.48 -30.37
N LEU A 298 -31.38 22.12 -29.28
CA LEU A 298 -30.47 22.72 -28.29
C LEU A 298 -30.06 21.74 -27.17
N ASP A 299 -30.84 20.70 -26.94
CA ASP A 299 -30.66 19.70 -25.88
C ASP A 299 -29.35 18.92 -26.00
N GLN A 300 -28.82 18.79 -27.21
CA GLN A 300 -27.56 18.12 -27.54
C GLN A 300 -26.29 18.94 -27.19
N PHE A 301 -26.42 20.14 -26.63
CA PHE A 301 -25.28 21.03 -26.34
C PHE A 301 -25.07 21.27 -24.84
N TYR A 302 -23.81 21.44 -24.43
CA TYR A 302 -23.46 21.80 -23.06
C TYR A 302 -23.94 23.23 -22.72
N PRO A 303 -24.27 23.51 -21.45
CA PRO A 303 -24.83 24.81 -21.02
C PRO A 303 -24.01 26.03 -21.47
N GLU A 304 -22.68 25.91 -21.51
CA GLU A 304 -21.75 26.97 -21.92
C GLU A 304 -21.92 27.44 -23.38
N PHE A 305 -22.56 26.63 -24.24
CA PHE A 305 -22.80 26.95 -25.64
C PHE A 305 -24.24 27.40 -25.92
N LEU A 306 -25.18 27.23 -24.98
CA LEU A 306 -26.61 27.47 -25.22
C LEU A 306 -26.92 28.91 -25.61
N GLU A 307 -26.27 29.90 -24.97
CA GLU A 307 -26.50 31.31 -25.27
C GLU A 307 -26.08 31.65 -26.71
N LYS A 308 -24.85 31.29 -27.09
CA LYS A 308 -24.34 31.50 -28.45
C LYS A 308 -25.17 30.75 -29.50
N LEU A 309 -25.61 29.54 -29.17
CA LEU A 309 -26.39 28.71 -30.09
C LEU A 309 -27.81 29.27 -30.29
N THR A 310 -28.42 29.82 -29.24
CA THR A 310 -29.72 30.49 -29.33
C THR A 310 -29.65 31.68 -30.28
N PHE A 311 -28.59 32.50 -30.16
CA PHE A 311 -28.37 33.62 -31.10
C PHE A 311 -28.25 33.16 -32.55
N ILE A 312 -27.46 32.11 -32.82
CA ILE A 312 -27.31 31.56 -34.18
C ILE A 312 -28.64 30.99 -34.70
N LYS A 313 -29.40 30.31 -33.85
CA LYS A 313 -30.72 29.76 -34.20
C LYS A 313 -31.67 30.88 -34.63
N ASP A 314 -31.74 31.96 -33.87
CA ASP A 314 -32.57 33.12 -34.19
C ASP A 314 -32.16 33.78 -35.52
N GLU A 315 -30.84 33.90 -35.80
CA GLU A 315 -30.34 34.40 -37.08
C GLU A 315 -30.74 33.49 -38.26
N ILE A 316 -30.69 32.17 -38.08
CA ILE A 316 -31.09 31.19 -39.10
C ILE A 316 -32.59 31.26 -39.36
N GLU A 317 -33.42 31.30 -38.32
CA GLU A 317 -34.87 31.43 -38.44
C GLU A 317 -35.26 32.74 -39.15
N GLY A 318 -34.58 33.85 -38.83
CA GLY A 318 -34.74 35.13 -39.52
C GLY A 318 -34.43 35.06 -41.02
N LYS A 319 -33.33 34.37 -41.40
CA LYS A 319 -32.98 34.17 -42.82
C LYS A 319 -33.95 33.23 -43.53
N LEU A 320 -34.40 32.14 -42.90
CA LEU A 320 -35.40 31.23 -43.47
C LEU A 320 -36.72 31.96 -43.76
N LYS A 321 -37.15 32.85 -42.85
CA LYS A 321 -38.32 33.72 -43.07
C LYS A 321 -38.11 34.67 -44.25
N SER A 322 -36.90 35.21 -44.42
CA SER A 322 -36.56 36.08 -45.56
C SER A 322 -36.60 35.32 -46.89
N TYR A 323 -36.08 34.09 -46.94
CA TYR A 323 -36.17 33.19 -48.09
C TYR A 323 -37.63 32.87 -48.43
N SER A 324 -38.44 32.51 -47.43
CA SER A 324 -39.87 32.22 -47.62
C SER A 324 -40.62 33.42 -48.21
N ASN A 325 -40.39 34.63 -47.67
CA ASN A 325 -40.99 35.85 -48.20
C ASN A 325 -40.55 36.14 -49.64
N PHE A 326 -39.27 35.91 -49.96
CA PHE A 326 -38.75 36.06 -51.32
C PHE A 326 -39.44 35.11 -52.30
N PHE A 327 -39.51 33.82 -51.96
CA PHE A 327 -40.17 32.81 -52.79
C PHE A 327 -41.68 33.04 -52.95
N LEU A 328 -42.39 33.46 -51.90
CA LEU A 328 -43.81 33.79 -51.99
C LEU A 328 -44.07 34.95 -52.95
N LYS A 329 -43.21 35.97 -52.99
CA LYS A 329 -43.31 37.07 -53.96
C LYS A 329 -43.11 36.59 -55.39
N LEU A 330 -42.11 35.74 -55.64
CA LEU A 330 -41.88 35.13 -56.95
C LEU A 330 -43.09 34.30 -57.40
N MET A 331 -43.61 33.47 -56.49
CA MET A 331 -44.74 32.57 -56.77
C MET A 331 -46.03 33.35 -57.07
N SER A 332 -46.31 34.42 -56.32
CA SER A 332 -47.45 35.30 -56.57
C SER A 332 -47.39 35.97 -57.95
N ALA A 333 -46.20 36.41 -58.38
CA ALA A 333 -46.01 36.98 -59.71
C ALA A 333 -46.23 35.95 -60.83
N LEU A 334 -45.74 34.72 -60.65
CA LEU A 334 -45.97 33.62 -61.59
C LEU A 334 -47.46 33.25 -61.70
N GLN A 335 -48.20 33.20 -60.59
CA GLN A 335 -49.64 32.94 -60.59
C GLN A 335 -50.44 34.05 -61.29
N SER A 336 -50.03 35.31 -61.11
CA SER A 336 -50.60 36.44 -61.85
C SER A 336 -50.27 36.36 -63.35
N LYS A 337 -49.06 35.91 -63.70
CA LYS A 337 -48.64 35.68 -65.09
C LYS A 337 -49.40 34.55 -65.76
N GLU A 338 -49.64 33.46 -65.03
CA GLU A 338 -50.44 32.32 -65.50
C GLU A 338 -51.85 32.75 -65.91
N SER A 339 -52.40 33.73 -65.20
CA SER A 339 -53.73 34.30 -65.49
C SER A 339 -53.72 35.26 -66.69
N ASN A 340 -52.55 35.66 -67.20
CA ASN A 340 -52.36 36.71 -68.22
C ASN A 340 -51.21 36.37 -69.21
N LEU A 341 -51.35 35.28 -69.97
CA LEU A 341 -50.28 34.68 -70.80
C LEU A 341 -49.85 35.52 -72.03
N PHE A 342 -50.73 36.39 -72.52
CA PHE A 342 -50.55 37.10 -73.80
C PHE A 342 -49.91 38.48 -73.65
N VAL A 343 -49.74 38.97 -72.42
CA VAL A 343 -49.20 40.30 -72.13
C VAL A 343 -47.93 40.16 -71.31
N GLU A 344 -46.90 40.95 -71.63
CA GLU A 344 -45.69 41.04 -70.83
C GLU A 344 -46.01 41.60 -69.43
N SER A 345 -45.45 40.98 -68.40
CA SER A 345 -45.61 41.45 -67.02
C SER A 345 -44.36 42.23 -66.61
N SER A 346 -44.53 43.21 -65.72
CA SER A 346 -43.40 43.95 -65.16
C SER A 346 -42.43 42.99 -64.46
N MET A 347 -41.14 43.14 -64.74
CA MET A 347 -40.09 42.40 -64.03
C MET A 347 -40.10 42.75 -62.55
N LEU A 348 -39.78 41.76 -61.73
CA LEU A 348 -39.57 41.92 -60.30
C LEU A 348 -38.16 42.44 -60.03
N ASP A 349 -38.09 43.48 -59.22
CA ASP A 349 -36.84 43.97 -58.61
C ASP A 349 -36.90 43.69 -57.11
N LEU A 350 -36.32 42.57 -56.69
CA LEU A 350 -36.31 42.12 -55.31
C LEU A 350 -34.87 42.11 -54.79
N GLU A 351 -34.66 42.68 -53.60
CA GLU A 351 -33.42 42.47 -52.87
C GLU A 351 -33.24 40.98 -52.56
N ILE A 352 -32.00 40.53 -52.73
CA ILE A 352 -31.64 39.12 -52.62
C ILE A 352 -31.16 38.86 -51.20
N PRO A 353 -31.88 38.01 -50.43
CA PRO A 353 -31.44 37.60 -49.11
C PRO A 353 -30.01 37.04 -49.10
N LEU A 354 -29.25 37.33 -48.06
CA LEU A 354 -27.92 36.76 -47.84
C LEU A 354 -27.99 35.25 -47.62
N ASP A 355 -26.99 34.52 -48.11
CA ASP A 355 -26.89 33.08 -47.95
C ASP A 355 -26.59 32.63 -46.51
N PHE A 356 -26.54 31.32 -46.29
CA PHE A 356 -26.29 30.73 -44.98
C PHE A 356 -24.80 30.43 -44.71
N SER A 357 -23.87 30.79 -45.60
CA SER A 357 -22.48 30.33 -45.53
C SER A 357 -21.77 30.73 -44.23
N ASP A 358 -21.89 31.98 -43.81
CA ASP A 358 -21.30 32.46 -42.55
C ASP A 358 -21.94 31.79 -41.31
N LEU A 359 -23.26 31.59 -41.34
CA LEU A 359 -23.98 30.93 -40.25
C LEU A 359 -23.63 29.44 -40.17
N GLN A 360 -23.45 28.79 -41.31
CA GLN A 360 -23.03 27.39 -41.39
C GLN A 360 -21.65 27.20 -40.76
N ILE A 361 -20.71 28.11 -40.99
CA ILE A 361 -19.38 28.09 -40.39
C ILE A 361 -19.49 28.26 -38.87
N LYS A 362 -20.15 29.35 -38.43
CA LYS A 362 -20.33 29.63 -36.98
C LYS A 362 -21.00 28.47 -36.25
N PHE A 363 -22.07 27.90 -36.81
CA PHE A 363 -22.77 26.75 -36.23
C PHE A 363 -21.86 25.52 -36.15
N ASN A 364 -21.15 25.19 -37.24
CA ASN A 364 -20.23 24.06 -37.26
C ASN A 364 -19.09 24.22 -36.26
N ASP A 365 -18.62 25.45 -36.03
CA ASP A 365 -17.58 25.74 -35.04
C ASP A 365 -18.07 25.46 -33.62
N ILE A 366 -19.29 25.90 -33.27
CA ILE A 366 -19.90 25.56 -31.97
C ILE A 366 -20.05 24.04 -31.82
N VAL A 367 -20.51 23.33 -32.86
CA VAL A 367 -20.61 21.85 -32.83
C VAL A 367 -19.25 21.22 -32.58
N ASN A 368 -18.20 21.69 -33.26
CA ASN A 368 -16.84 21.19 -33.07
C ASN A 368 -16.31 21.48 -31.66
N GLU A 369 -16.56 22.67 -31.10
CA GLU A 369 -16.16 23.03 -29.74
C GLU A 369 -16.91 22.21 -28.68
N ASN A 370 -18.23 22.06 -28.83
CA ASN A 370 -19.06 21.22 -27.96
C ASN A 370 -18.55 19.77 -27.92
N ASN A 371 -18.24 19.21 -29.09
CA ASN A 371 -17.80 17.82 -29.22
C ASN A 371 -16.32 17.61 -28.84
N LYS A 372 -15.51 18.68 -28.75
CA LYS A 372 -14.14 18.63 -28.19
C LYS A 372 -14.11 18.56 -26.67
N ASN A 373 -15.23 18.83 -26.00
CA ASN A 373 -15.30 18.82 -24.53
C ASN A 373 -15.10 17.39 -24.00
N ASP A 374 -13.94 17.14 -23.38
CA ASP A 374 -13.58 15.85 -22.79
C ASP A 374 -14.25 15.68 -21.42
N LEU A 375 -15.58 15.49 -21.45
CA LEU A 375 -16.38 15.26 -20.25
C LEU A 375 -15.85 14.07 -19.46
N LEU A 376 -15.39 13.01 -20.13
CA LEU A 376 -14.85 11.81 -19.48
C LEU A 376 -13.60 12.14 -18.65
N LYS A 377 -12.67 12.92 -19.21
CA LYS A 377 -11.51 13.39 -18.45
C LYS A 377 -11.91 14.27 -17.27
N LYS A 378 -12.82 15.23 -17.47
CA LYS A 378 -13.31 16.10 -16.39
C LYS A 378 -14.01 15.30 -15.29
N GLN A 379 -14.76 14.25 -15.64
CA GLN A 379 -15.40 13.34 -14.70
C GLN A 379 -14.39 12.50 -13.94
N ASN A 380 -13.36 11.99 -14.60
CA ASN A 380 -12.27 11.27 -13.93
C ASN A 380 -11.54 12.18 -12.92
N GLU A 381 -11.19 13.41 -13.31
CA GLU A 381 -10.56 14.38 -12.41
C GLU A 381 -11.47 14.76 -11.22
N ALA A 382 -12.78 14.90 -11.46
CA ALA A 382 -13.76 15.15 -10.41
C ALA A 382 -13.89 13.97 -9.43
N GLN A 383 -13.90 12.75 -9.96
CA GLN A 383 -13.93 11.53 -9.18
C GLN A 383 -12.70 11.41 -8.26
N GLU A 384 -11.51 11.71 -8.78
CA GLU A 384 -10.27 11.71 -7.99
C GLU A 384 -10.31 12.74 -6.87
N LYS A 385 -10.73 13.98 -7.16
CA LYS A 385 -10.83 15.04 -6.14
C LYS A 385 -11.79 14.66 -5.01
N LEU A 386 -12.97 14.15 -5.35
CA LEU A 386 -13.95 13.68 -4.36
C LEU A 386 -13.41 12.50 -3.54
N ARG A 387 -12.68 11.58 -4.18
CA ARG A 387 -12.02 10.47 -3.48
C ARG A 387 -10.95 10.95 -2.51
N TYR A 388 -10.10 11.90 -2.91
CA TYR A 388 -9.07 12.48 -2.04
C TYR A 388 -9.67 13.23 -0.86
N HIS A 389 -10.81 13.90 -1.06
CA HIS A 389 -11.61 14.46 0.02
C HIS A 389 -12.09 13.40 1.00
N LYS A 390 -12.69 12.32 0.50
CA LYS A 390 -13.15 11.22 1.36
C LYS A 390 -12.00 10.59 2.14
N ILE A 391 -10.84 10.37 1.51
CA ILE A 391 -9.62 9.90 2.19
C ILE A 391 -9.24 10.87 3.30
N LYS A 392 -9.25 12.19 3.04
CA LYS A 392 -8.94 13.22 4.04
C LYS A 392 -9.86 13.14 5.25
N MET A 393 -11.16 12.94 5.04
CA MET A 393 -12.12 12.75 6.12
C MET A 393 -11.82 11.49 6.95
N LEU A 394 -11.53 10.36 6.29
CA LEU A 394 -11.24 9.09 6.96
C LEU A 394 -9.95 9.14 7.78
N ILE A 395 -8.86 9.71 7.23
CA ILE A 395 -7.59 9.83 7.96
C ILE A 395 -7.69 10.78 9.15
N ASN A 396 -8.48 11.85 9.04
CA ASN A 396 -8.72 12.76 10.16
C ASN A 396 -9.59 12.08 11.23
N LYS A 397 -10.64 11.33 10.85
CA LYS A 397 -11.50 10.62 11.79
C LYS A 397 -10.75 9.55 12.61
N PHE A 398 -9.73 8.93 12.02
CA PHE A 398 -8.90 7.93 12.69
C PHE A 398 -7.66 8.53 13.39
N ASP A 399 -7.43 9.83 13.28
CA ASP A 399 -6.19 10.48 13.73
C ASP A 399 -4.94 9.79 13.18
N TYR A 400 -4.98 9.41 11.89
CA TYR A 400 -3.96 8.57 11.23
C TYR A 400 -2.52 9.06 11.45
N ASN A 401 -2.29 10.37 11.35
CA ASN A 401 -0.96 10.95 11.54
C ASN A 401 -0.45 10.79 12.98
N VAL A 402 -1.35 10.88 13.97
CA VAL A 402 -1.01 10.65 15.38
C VAL A 402 -0.63 9.18 15.57
N LYS A 403 -1.47 8.26 15.08
CA LYS A 403 -1.24 6.81 15.15
C LYS A 403 0.08 6.37 14.48
N ILE A 404 0.43 6.96 13.32
CA ILE A 404 1.71 6.67 12.65
C ILE A 404 2.90 7.19 13.47
N ASN A 405 2.80 8.37 14.09
CA ASN A 405 3.84 8.87 14.97
C ASN A 405 4.00 8.01 16.23
N GLU A 406 2.89 7.57 16.84
CA GLU A 406 2.88 6.64 17.96
C GLU A 406 3.54 5.30 17.59
N LEU A 407 3.20 4.73 16.43
CA LEU A 407 3.84 3.52 15.93
C LEU A 407 5.36 3.67 15.80
N GLY A 408 5.82 4.81 15.27
CA GLY A 408 7.26 5.11 15.17
C GLY A 408 7.95 5.28 16.53
N ASN A 409 7.24 5.71 17.57
CA ASN A 409 7.78 5.74 18.93
C ASN A 409 7.83 4.34 19.55
N LEU A 410 6.78 3.53 19.39
CA LEU A 410 6.74 2.14 19.83
C LEU A 410 7.85 1.30 19.16
N GLU A 411 8.14 1.55 17.89
CA GLU A 411 9.25 0.90 17.19
C GLU A 411 10.61 1.22 17.84
N LYS A 412 10.85 2.48 18.20
CA LYS A 412 12.07 2.90 18.90
C LYS A 412 12.18 2.25 20.28
N GLU A 413 11.08 2.20 21.03
CA GLU A 413 11.02 1.54 22.35
C GLU A 413 11.30 0.04 22.24
N MET A 414 10.68 -0.64 21.27
CA MET A 414 10.92 -2.06 20.99
C MET A 414 12.38 -2.32 20.62
N ASN A 415 12.95 -1.51 19.73
CA ASN A 415 14.35 -1.66 19.31
C ASN A 415 15.33 -1.39 20.46
N LYS A 416 15.03 -0.42 21.33
CA LYS A 416 15.81 -0.15 22.54
C LYS A 416 15.74 -1.34 23.50
N ALA A 417 14.54 -1.88 23.78
CA ALA A 417 14.38 -3.04 24.65
C ALA A 417 15.10 -4.29 24.09
N LEU A 418 15.08 -4.47 22.77
CA LEU A 418 15.81 -5.54 22.09
C LEU A 418 17.33 -5.37 22.25
N LEU A 419 17.85 -4.16 22.10
CA LEU A 419 19.26 -3.85 22.29
C LEU A 419 19.70 -4.10 23.74
N ASP A 420 18.93 -3.63 24.71
CA ASP A 420 19.19 -3.86 26.14
C ASP A 420 19.22 -5.36 26.47
N LEU A 421 18.25 -6.12 25.95
CA LEU A 421 18.21 -7.59 26.09
C LEU A 421 19.43 -8.27 25.43
N SER A 422 19.84 -7.79 24.25
CA SER A 422 21.02 -8.32 23.56
C SER A 422 22.32 -8.01 24.31
N ASN A 423 22.42 -6.83 24.93
CA ASN A 423 23.59 -6.44 25.70
C ASN A 423 23.77 -7.33 26.93
N GLU A 424 22.68 -7.67 27.64
CA GLU A 424 22.74 -8.62 28.76
C GLU A 424 23.14 -10.03 28.31
N LYS A 425 22.61 -10.50 27.16
CA LYS A 425 23.05 -11.78 26.58
C LYS A 425 24.55 -11.79 26.25
N ASN A 426 25.06 -10.69 25.71
CA ASN A 426 26.47 -10.54 25.39
C ASN A 426 27.39 -10.56 26.63
N LYS A 427 26.90 -10.24 27.84
CA LYS A 427 27.70 -10.42 29.07
C LYS A 427 27.99 -11.89 29.34
N ILE A 428 27.11 -12.79 28.92
CA ILE A 428 27.28 -14.25 29.09
C ILE A 428 28.12 -14.80 27.93
N ASP A 429 27.68 -14.56 26.69
CA ASP A 429 28.17 -15.26 25.49
C ASP A 429 29.10 -14.42 24.58
N GLY A 430 29.32 -13.14 24.91
CA GLY A 430 30.16 -12.24 24.12
C GLY A 430 31.65 -12.53 24.24
N GLU A 431 32.44 -11.83 23.43
CA GLU A 431 33.90 -11.83 23.54
C GLU A 431 34.31 -11.28 24.93
N ASN A 432 35.05 -12.07 25.71
CA ASN A 432 35.32 -11.85 27.14
C ASN A 432 34.11 -11.98 28.09
N GLY A 433 33.00 -12.53 27.62
CA GLY A 433 31.83 -12.85 28.44
C GLY A 433 32.12 -13.92 29.51
N LEU A 434 31.19 -14.09 30.44
CA LEU A 434 31.35 -15.00 31.58
C LEU A 434 31.65 -16.46 31.16
N ASN A 435 31.07 -16.93 30.05
CA ASN A 435 31.37 -18.27 29.52
C ASN A 435 32.81 -18.39 29.00
N ASN A 436 33.35 -17.32 28.39
CA ASN A 436 34.75 -17.28 27.95
C ASN A 436 35.70 -17.27 29.17
N GLN A 437 35.37 -16.52 30.22
CA GLN A 437 36.13 -16.49 31.47
C GLN A 437 36.18 -17.87 32.14
N ILE A 438 35.05 -18.59 32.21
CA ILE A 438 35.01 -19.97 32.72
C ILE A 438 35.94 -20.86 31.90
N SER A 439 35.89 -20.78 30.56
CA SER A 439 36.75 -21.56 29.67
C SER A 439 38.24 -21.29 29.91
N ASN A 440 38.62 -20.03 30.11
CA ASN A 440 40.01 -19.64 30.41
C ASN A 440 40.47 -20.21 31.76
N ILE A 441 39.67 -20.08 32.82
CA ILE A 441 39.99 -20.63 34.15
C ILE A 441 40.08 -22.16 34.09
N GLN A 442 39.21 -22.83 33.33
CA GLN A 442 39.29 -24.27 33.10
C GLN A 442 40.61 -24.67 32.40
N GLY A 443 41.07 -23.88 31.44
CA GLY A 443 42.38 -24.04 30.81
C GLY A 443 43.53 -23.91 31.82
N GLU A 444 43.48 -22.92 32.70
CA GLU A 444 44.47 -22.73 33.78
C GLU A 444 44.47 -23.89 34.78
N ILE A 445 43.30 -24.40 35.18
CA ILE A 445 43.18 -25.58 36.05
C ILE A 445 43.83 -26.80 35.39
N ASN A 446 43.60 -27.01 34.09
CA ASN A 446 44.23 -28.12 33.36
C ASN A 446 45.76 -27.98 33.31
N ASN A 447 46.28 -26.76 33.13
CA ASN A 447 47.71 -26.48 33.19
C ASN A 447 48.31 -26.75 34.58
N LEU A 448 47.64 -26.32 35.65
CA LEU A 448 48.05 -26.58 37.03
C LEU A 448 48.08 -28.08 37.34
N ARG A 449 47.06 -28.83 36.88
CA ARG A 449 47.02 -30.29 37.00
C ARG A 449 48.18 -30.98 36.27
N ALA A 450 48.62 -30.44 35.13
CA ALA A 450 49.76 -30.99 34.40
C ALA A 450 51.12 -30.75 35.09
N GLN A 451 51.19 -29.84 36.07
CA GLN A 451 52.42 -29.52 36.82
C GLN A 451 52.65 -30.42 38.04
N THR A 452 51.67 -31.23 38.46
CA THR A 452 51.84 -32.13 39.60
C THR A 452 52.81 -33.27 39.27
N LYS A 453 53.73 -33.58 40.20
CA LYS A 453 54.76 -34.62 39.98
C LYS A 453 54.15 -36.02 39.97
N ASP A 454 54.67 -36.90 39.09
CA ASP A 454 54.29 -38.31 38.92
C ASP A 454 54.12 -39.04 40.26
N GLU A 455 52.86 -39.23 40.63
CA GLU A 455 52.39 -39.79 41.88
C GLU A 455 52.93 -41.21 42.12
N LYS A 456 53.15 -41.99 41.05
CA LYS A 456 53.74 -43.33 41.14
C LYS A 456 55.21 -43.25 41.54
N LYS A 457 55.94 -42.24 41.06
CA LYS A 457 57.36 -42.04 41.36
C LYS A 457 57.59 -41.69 42.83
N LEU A 458 56.69 -40.95 43.46
CA LEU A 458 56.73 -40.62 44.89
C LEU A 458 56.57 -41.86 45.77
N ALA A 459 55.56 -42.71 45.49
CA ALA A 459 55.40 -43.98 46.20
C ALA A 459 56.65 -44.85 46.11
N LEU A 460 57.25 -44.96 44.91
CA LEU A 460 58.48 -45.73 44.70
C LEU A 460 59.65 -45.23 45.56
N ILE A 461 59.85 -43.90 45.66
CA ILE A 461 60.92 -43.32 46.47
C ILE A 461 60.70 -43.58 47.97
N ILE A 462 59.47 -43.41 48.46
CA ILE A 462 59.14 -43.65 49.87
C ILE A 462 59.32 -45.12 50.23
N ASN A 463 58.81 -46.02 49.38
CA ASN A 463 58.97 -47.46 49.55
C ASN A 463 60.44 -47.88 49.57
N ALA A 464 61.26 -47.31 48.69
CA ALA A 464 62.71 -47.58 48.67
C ALA A 464 63.38 -47.20 50.00
N LYS A 465 63.02 -46.05 50.58
CA LYS A 465 63.57 -45.61 51.88
C LYS A 465 63.07 -46.46 53.05
N LEU A 466 61.82 -46.92 53.00
CA LEU A 466 61.17 -47.66 54.08
C LEU A 466 61.35 -49.18 54.00
N LYS A 467 61.84 -49.71 52.87
CA LYS A 467 61.95 -51.15 52.55
C LYS A 467 62.58 -52.01 53.65
N HIS A 468 63.55 -51.46 54.38
CA HIS A 468 64.26 -52.18 55.44
C HIS A 468 63.70 -51.95 56.84
N PHE A 469 62.77 -51.01 57.00
CA PHE A 469 62.22 -50.60 58.29
C PHE A 469 60.82 -51.15 58.57
N VAL A 470 60.02 -51.39 57.52
CA VAL A 470 58.63 -51.85 57.66
C VAL A 470 58.34 -52.99 56.68
N SER A 471 57.41 -53.87 57.05
CA SER A 471 56.95 -54.98 56.19
C SER A 471 55.74 -54.58 55.32
N CYS A 472 55.64 -53.31 54.94
CA CYS A 472 54.58 -52.76 54.09
C CYS A 472 55.12 -51.76 53.07
N GLU A 473 54.36 -51.54 52.01
CA GLU A 473 54.66 -50.57 50.95
C GLU A 473 53.43 -49.69 50.69
N LEU A 474 53.66 -48.44 50.28
CA LEU A 474 52.63 -47.55 49.74
C LEU A 474 52.31 -47.97 48.31
N ASP A 475 51.04 -48.25 48.05
CA ASP A 475 50.47 -48.57 46.75
C ASP A 475 49.74 -47.36 46.21
N HIS A 476 50.09 -46.91 45.01
CA HIS A 476 49.37 -45.83 44.32
C HIS A 476 48.15 -46.40 43.61
N TYR A 477 47.01 -45.74 43.80
CA TYR A 477 45.73 -46.16 43.25
C TYR A 477 44.95 -44.98 42.68
N GLU A 478 44.55 -45.07 41.41
CA GLU A 478 43.63 -44.12 40.78
C GLU A 478 42.20 -44.62 40.94
N ASN A 479 41.29 -43.74 41.37
CA ASN A 479 39.86 -44.03 41.38
C ASN A 479 39.24 -43.83 39.98
N GLU A 480 37.95 -44.16 39.83
CA GLU A 480 37.22 -44.05 38.56
C GLU A 480 37.13 -42.60 38.02
N ASP A 481 37.31 -41.60 38.87
CA ASP A 481 37.34 -40.16 38.51
C ASP A 481 38.74 -39.66 38.10
N GLY A 482 39.75 -40.54 38.04
CA GLY A 482 41.13 -40.18 37.69
C GLY A 482 41.91 -39.47 38.78
N LYS A 483 41.43 -39.49 40.04
CA LYS A 483 42.17 -38.99 41.21
C LYS A 483 43.03 -40.11 41.82
N GLY A 484 44.33 -39.86 41.98
CA GLY A 484 45.25 -40.78 42.64
C GLY A 484 45.23 -40.66 44.17
N PHE A 485 45.33 -41.81 44.86
CA PHE A 485 45.43 -41.94 46.32
C PHE A 485 46.48 -42.99 46.69
N TYR A 486 47.03 -42.92 47.91
CA TYR A 486 47.92 -43.96 48.43
C TYR A 486 47.21 -44.90 49.41
N ARG A 487 47.45 -46.21 49.26
CA ARG A 487 47.01 -47.28 50.16
C ARG A 487 48.23 -47.99 50.75
N VAL A 488 48.04 -48.74 51.83
CA VAL A 488 49.13 -49.52 52.45
C VAL A 488 48.94 -50.99 52.08
N LYS A 489 49.96 -51.58 51.46
CA LYS A 489 50.01 -53.01 51.12
C LYS A 489 50.99 -53.72 52.04
N CYS A 490 50.52 -54.77 52.71
CA CYS A 490 51.37 -55.61 53.55
C CYS A 490 52.18 -56.59 52.69
N LEU A 491 53.50 -56.59 52.81
CA LEU A 491 54.39 -57.46 52.02
C LEU A 491 54.34 -58.94 52.45
N ARG A 492 53.79 -59.24 53.64
CA ARG A 492 53.68 -60.61 54.17
C ARG A 492 52.39 -61.30 53.78
N SER A 493 51.27 -60.57 53.80
CA SER A 493 49.92 -61.10 53.55
C SER A 493 49.33 -60.66 52.21
N ASN A 494 49.97 -59.75 51.49
CA ASN A 494 49.43 -59.07 50.29
C ASN A 494 48.08 -58.37 50.50
N THR A 495 47.65 -58.16 51.74
CA THR A 495 46.42 -57.42 52.05
C THR A 495 46.66 -55.93 51.86
N ILE A 496 45.73 -55.28 51.16
CA ILE A 496 45.72 -53.83 50.93
C ILE A 496 44.69 -53.22 51.87
N ARG A 497 45.05 -52.10 52.49
CA ARG A 497 44.17 -51.36 53.39
C ARG A 497 44.34 -49.85 53.19
N ASP A 498 43.38 -49.10 53.70
CA ASP A 498 43.49 -47.65 53.77
C ASP A 498 44.54 -47.23 54.80
N ILE A 499 45.13 -46.05 54.60
CA ILE A 499 46.24 -45.55 55.42
C ILE A 499 45.87 -45.31 56.89
N THR A 500 44.57 -45.15 57.17
CA THR A 500 44.01 -44.88 58.50
C THR A 500 43.67 -46.15 59.29
N GLN A 501 43.74 -47.32 58.66
CA GLN A 501 43.45 -48.61 59.30
C GLN A 501 44.74 -49.21 59.85
N LEU A 502 44.74 -49.62 61.13
CA LEU A 502 45.92 -50.13 61.86
C LEU A 502 46.13 -51.63 61.76
#